data_AF-L7U980-F1
#
_entry.id   AF-L7U980-F1
#
_cell.length_a   1.000
_cell.length_b   1.000
_cell.length_c   1.000
_cell.angle_alpha   90.00
_cell.angle_beta   90.00
_cell.angle_gamma   90.00
#
_symmetry.space_group_name_H-M   'P 1'
#
loop_
_entity.id
_entity.type
_entity.pdbx_description
1 polymer ?
#
loop_
_entity_poly.entity_id
_entity_poly.type
_entity_poly.pdbx_seq_one_letter_code
_entity_poly.pdbx_strand_id
1 'polypeptide(L)'
;MICRLSATALAASLAAACGSATVGTVGPQASAKWVGPAVPTPDGGQVTTSIYYGPWSCSAAWWRRCEARCAGEGHALKGCIWLADIKGDWRGRFLFAPAEAGGRLAITHCCCDYPTVSDVSALRRLWENARRGYRNAWAEEFGAWPRSGGDNWPGHHIHDLLHGGHPTARNNVLPMPREVHEVANQAYPQCYSGDSRWSTIGVDRPYAD
;
A
#
# COMPACT_ATOMS: atom_id res chain seq x y z
N MET A 1 -73.91 24.95 -24.08
CA MET A 1 -73.65 23.55 -24.51
C MET A 1 -72.48 23.03 -23.68
N ILE A 2 -72.77 22.02 -22.84
CA ILE A 2 -71.89 20.91 -22.43
C ILE A 2 -70.52 21.21 -21.78
N CYS A 3 -70.47 20.84 -20.49
CA CYS A 3 -69.36 20.50 -19.61
C CYS A 3 -68.24 19.64 -20.25
N ARG A 4 -66.96 19.89 -19.90
CA ARG A 4 -65.97 18.84 -19.55
C ARG A 4 -64.87 19.37 -18.62
N LEU A 5 -64.73 18.73 -17.46
CA LEU A 5 -63.53 18.73 -16.62
C LEU A 5 -62.39 17.99 -17.33
N SER A 6 -61.15 18.43 -17.11
CA SER A 6 -60.01 17.51 -17.01
C SER A 6 -58.96 18.10 -16.07
N ALA A 7 -58.80 17.43 -14.93
CA ALA A 7 -57.70 17.58 -14.02
C ALA A 7 -56.43 17.04 -14.68
N THR A 8 -55.30 17.73 -14.49
CA THR A 8 -53.99 17.14 -14.78
C THR A 8 -53.03 17.56 -13.69
N ALA A 9 -52.78 16.61 -12.79
CA ALA A 9 -51.73 16.70 -11.79
C ALA A 9 -50.37 16.63 -12.50
N LEU A 10 -49.58 17.70 -12.44
CA LEU A 10 -48.15 17.64 -12.76
C LEU A 10 -47.39 17.27 -11.50
N ALA A 11 -47.07 15.98 -11.40
CA ALA A 11 -46.16 15.44 -10.42
C ALA A 11 -44.75 16.00 -10.64
N ALA A 12 -44.16 16.51 -9.57
CA ALA A 12 -42.78 16.92 -9.49
C ALA A 12 -41.85 15.70 -9.64
N SER A 13 -40.95 15.75 -10.62
CA SER A 13 -39.77 14.89 -10.69
C SER A 13 -38.52 15.78 -10.61
N LEU A 14 -38.18 16.16 -9.39
CA LEU A 14 -36.85 16.64 -9.03
C LEU A 14 -35.89 15.46 -9.19
N ALA A 15 -35.21 15.39 -10.33
CA ALA A 15 -34.04 14.55 -10.50
C ALA A 15 -32.92 15.11 -9.60
N ALA A 16 -32.84 14.60 -8.37
CA ALA A 16 -31.65 14.71 -7.55
C ALA A 16 -30.55 13.87 -8.20
N ALA A 17 -29.82 14.47 -9.13
CA ALA A 17 -28.54 13.96 -9.55
C ALA A 17 -27.55 14.16 -8.38
N CYS A 18 -27.46 13.16 -7.50
CA CYS A 18 -26.31 12.99 -6.62
C CYS A 18 -25.12 12.55 -7.47
N GLY A 19 -24.64 13.44 -8.34
CA GLY A 19 -23.34 13.31 -8.96
C GLY A 19 -22.30 13.72 -7.94
N SER A 20 -21.80 12.77 -7.15
CA SER A 20 -20.53 12.93 -6.44
C SER A 20 -19.42 12.96 -7.48
N ALA A 21 -19.24 14.11 -8.13
CA ALA A 21 -17.97 14.46 -8.72
C ALA A 21 -17.02 14.66 -7.56
N THR A 22 -16.29 13.60 -7.18
CA THR A 22 -15.12 13.73 -6.32
C THR A 22 -14.16 14.66 -7.06
N VAL A 23 -14.17 15.93 -6.68
CA VAL A 23 -13.11 16.89 -6.98
C VAL A 23 -11.81 16.18 -6.60
N GLY A 24 -10.96 15.92 -7.60
CA GLY A 24 -9.69 15.26 -7.40
C GLY A 24 -8.94 15.97 -6.27
N THR A 25 -8.68 15.25 -5.18
CA THR A 25 -7.90 15.79 -4.07
C THR A 25 -6.52 16.16 -4.60
N VAL A 26 -6.19 17.45 -4.61
CA VAL A 26 -4.84 17.96 -4.90
C VAL A 26 -3.96 17.62 -3.68
N GLY A 27 -3.55 16.36 -3.59
CA GLY A 27 -2.55 15.88 -2.65
C GLY A 27 -1.17 15.80 -3.32
N PRO A 28 -0.08 15.76 -2.55
CA PRO A 28 1.24 15.47 -3.11
C PRO A 28 1.22 14.11 -3.82
N GLN A 29 2.07 13.92 -4.82
CA GLN A 29 2.20 12.63 -5.48
C GLN A 29 2.94 11.63 -4.56
N ALA A 30 2.66 10.34 -4.73
CA ALA A 30 3.52 9.32 -4.14
C ALA A 30 4.95 9.45 -4.68
N SER A 31 5.95 9.10 -3.86
CA SER A 31 7.37 9.20 -4.24
C SER A 31 7.69 8.36 -5.48
N ALA A 32 6.98 7.25 -5.65
CA ALA A 32 6.93 6.47 -6.87
C ALA A 32 5.63 5.67 -6.96
N LYS A 33 5.34 5.16 -8.16
CA LYS A 33 4.22 4.24 -8.42
C LYS A 33 4.69 3.11 -9.32
N TRP A 34 4.29 1.89 -8.97
CA TRP A 34 4.34 0.73 -9.84
C TRP A 34 2.92 0.30 -10.21
N VAL A 35 2.73 -0.14 -11.45
CA VAL A 35 1.47 -0.72 -11.92
C VAL A 35 1.80 -2.06 -12.54
N GLY A 36 1.23 -3.12 -11.96
CA GLY A 36 1.32 -4.47 -12.49
C GLY A 36 0.43 -4.68 -13.71
N PRO A 37 0.60 -5.80 -14.42
CA PRO A 37 -0.28 -6.16 -15.51
C PRO A 37 -1.72 -6.38 -15.01
N ALA A 38 -2.69 -6.21 -15.90
CA ALA A 38 -4.05 -6.65 -15.62
C ALA A 38 -4.10 -8.19 -15.61
N VAL A 39 -4.60 -8.76 -14.52
CA VAL A 39 -4.73 -10.21 -14.33
C VAL A 39 -6.21 -10.57 -14.45
N PRO A 40 -6.59 -11.52 -15.32
CA PRO A 40 -7.98 -11.95 -15.45
C PRO A 40 -8.47 -12.62 -14.17
N THR A 41 -9.73 -12.36 -13.81
CA THR A 41 -10.39 -13.01 -12.66
C THR A 41 -11.38 -14.07 -13.13
N PRO A 42 -11.67 -15.12 -12.32
CA PRO A 42 -12.54 -16.23 -12.74
C PRO A 42 -13.96 -15.84 -13.16
N ASP A 43 -14.45 -14.68 -12.72
CA ASP A 43 -15.75 -14.11 -13.06
C ASP A 43 -15.76 -13.32 -14.39
N GLY A 44 -14.66 -13.34 -15.14
CA GLY A 44 -14.52 -12.62 -16.41
C GLY A 44 -14.17 -11.14 -16.26
N GLY A 45 -13.83 -10.70 -15.03
CA GLY A 45 -13.24 -9.40 -14.77
C GLY A 45 -11.71 -9.40 -14.92
N GLN A 46 -11.10 -8.29 -14.51
CA GLN A 46 -9.66 -8.12 -14.44
C GLN A 46 -9.30 -7.33 -13.18
N VAL A 47 -8.20 -7.69 -12.54
CA VAL A 47 -7.59 -6.93 -11.44
C VAL A 47 -6.28 -6.30 -11.89
N THR A 48 -6.09 -5.03 -11.59
CA THR A 48 -4.80 -4.32 -11.75
C THR A 48 -4.26 -4.01 -10.38
N THR A 49 -3.05 -4.48 -10.07
CA THR A 49 -2.37 -4.15 -8.82
C THR A 49 -1.48 -2.93 -9.02
N SER A 50 -1.64 -1.90 -8.20
CA SER A 50 -0.74 -0.76 -8.13
C SER A 50 -0.04 -0.73 -6.77
N ILE A 51 1.23 -0.35 -6.74
CA ILE A 51 1.94 -0.06 -5.50
C ILE A 51 2.36 1.40 -5.54
N TYR A 52 1.95 2.16 -4.53
CA TYR A 52 2.38 3.53 -4.33
C TYR A 52 3.36 3.56 -3.18
N TYR A 53 4.48 4.25 -3.36
CA TYR A 53 5.56 4.23 -2.40
C TYR A 53 5.70 5.56 -1.67
N GLY A 54 5.94 5.48 -0.36
CA GLY A 54 6.33 6.58 0.50
C GLY A 54 7.85 6.80 0.49
N PRO A 55 8.52 6.96 1.66
CA PRO A 55 8.01 6.78 3.02
C PRO A 55 7.30 8.02 3.59
N TRP A 56 6.14 7.79 4.21
CA TRP A 56 5.35 8.81 4.91
C TRP A 56 5.30 8.53 6.42
N SER A 57 5.06 9.57 7.22
CA SER A 57 4.69 9.36 8.63
C SER A 57 3.35 8.64 8.70
N CYS A 58 3.22 7.68 9.61
CA CYS A 58 1.98 6.93 9.77
C CYS A 58 0.82 7.82 10.23
N SER A 59 -0.37 7.61 9.65
CA SER A 59 -1.61 8.17 10.17
C SER A 59 -1.90 7.67 11.59
N ALA A 60 -2.85 8.30 12.27
CA ALA A 60 -3.23 7.90 13.63
C ALA A 60 -3.69 6.44 13.71
N ALA A 61 -4.35 5.93 12.68
CA ALA A 61 -4.79 4.53 12.61
C ALA A 61 -3.61 3.55 12.53
N TRP A 62 -2.62 3.86 11.68
CA TRP A 62 -1.42 3.05 11.51
C TRP A 62 -0.49 3.12 12.71
N TRP A 63 -0.39 4.29 13.33
CA TRP A 63 0.30 4.48 14.59
C TRP A 63 -0.23 3.53 15.68
N ARG A 64 -1.54 3.56 15.95
CA ARG A 64 -2.18 2.68 16.95
C ARG A 64 -1.98 1.20 16.65
N ARG A 65 -2.00 0.81 15.38
CA ARG A 65 -1.71 -0.57 14.97
C ARG A 65 -0.27 -0.97 15.32
N CYS A 66 0.69 -0.08 15.08
CA CYS A 66 2.08 -0.33 15.46
C CYS A 66 2.27 -0.34 16.98
N GLU A 67 1.62 0.56 17.73
CA GLU A 67 1.65 0.53 19.20
C GLU A 67 1.13 -0.79 19.75
N ALA A 68 -0.03 -1.25 19.29
CA ALA A 68 -0.62 -2.51 19.71
C ALA A 68 0.29 -3.69 19.38
N ARG A 69 0.93 -3.68 18.20
CA ARG A 69 1.89 -4.71 17.81
C ARG A 69 3.11 -4.71 18.74
N CYS A 70 3.78 -3.57 18.90
CA CYS A 70 4.97 -3.49 19.74
C CYS A 70 4.66 -3.89 21.19
N ALA A 71 3.54 -3.40 21.74
CA ALA A 71 3.11 -3.73 23.10
C ALA A 71 2.81 -5.22 23.25
N GLY A 72 2.17 -5.85 22.26
CA GLY A 72 1.93 -7.30 22.24
C GLY A 72 3.21 -8.14 22.21
N GLU A 73 4.31 -7.56 21.73
CA GLU A 73 5.65 -8.16 21.71
C GLU A 73 6.52 -7.70 22.92
N GLY A 74 5.99 -6.87 23.83
CA GLY A 74 6.71 -6.38 25.02
C GLY A 74 7.65 -5.20 24.78
N HIS A 75 7.52 -4.49 23.66
CA HIS A 75 8.36 -3.38 23.26
C HIS A 75 7.59 -2.06 23.18
N ALA A 76 8.26 -0.93 23.45
CA ALA A 76 7.73 0.39 23.17
C ALA A 76 7.84 0.73 21.67
N LEU A 77 6.88 1.46 21.12
CA LEU A 77 6.99 2.01 19.77
C LEU A 77 7.90 3.25 19.78
N LYS A 78 8.93 3.28 18.94
CA LYS A 78 9.82 4.44 18.72
C LYS A 78 9.37 5.32 17.56
N GLY A 79 8.75 4.72 16.56
CA GLY A 79 8.25 5.43 15.38
C GLY A 79 7.53 4.51 14.41
N CYS A 80 6.84 5.10 13.43
CA CYS A 80 6.06 4.38 12.44
C CYS A 80 6.25 5.00 11.07
N ILE A 81 6.67 4.16 10.12
CA ILE A 81 6.84 4.54 8.71
C ILE A 81 5.76 3.86 7.88
N TRP A 82 4.99 4.62 7.13
CA TRP A 82 4.13 4.11 6.08
C TRP A 82 4.94 4.01 4.78
N LEU A 83 5.31 2.78 4.43
CA LEU A 83 6.24 2.50 3.32
C LEU A 83 5.55 2.53 1.97
N ALA A 84 4.36 1.93 1.90
CA ALA A 84 3.65 1.78 0.65
C ALA A 84 2.16 1.55 0.88
N ASP A 85 1.40 1.75 -0.18
CA ASP A 85 0.05 1.24 -0.33
C ASP A 85 -0.01 0.30 -1.53
N ILE A 86 -0.50 -0.91 -1.30
CA ILE A 86 -0.85 -1.86 -2.35
C ILE A 86 -2.33 -1.69 -2.63
N LYS A 87 -2.67 -1.31 -3.86
CA LYS A 87 -4.05 -1.13 -4.32
C LYS A 87 -4.39 -2.19 -5.36
N GLY A 88 -5.51 -2.88 -5.18
CA GLY A 88 -6.10 -3.75 -6.20
C GLY A 88 -7.33 -3.08 -6.78
N ASP A 89 -7.31 -2.79 -8.07
CA ASP A 89 -8.43 -2.23 -8.83
C ASP A 89 -9.05 -3.33 -9.69
N TRP A 90 -10.24 -3.80 -9.33
CA TRP A 90 -11.01 -4.78 -10.10
C TRP A 90 -12.01 -4.08 -11.02
N ARG A 91 -12.10 -4.56 -12.26
CA ARG A 91 -13.09 -4.15 -13.25
C ARG A 91 -13.73 -5.38 -13.87
N GLY A 92 -15.06 -5.40 -13.93
CA GLY A 92 -15.79 -6.52 -14.53
C GLY A 92 -17.26 -6.21 -14.71
N ARG A 93 -18.10 -7.22 -14.47
CA ARG A 93 -19.55 -7.08 -14.56
C ARG A 93 -20.23 -7.66 -13.33
N PHE A 94 -21.22 -6.95 -12.81
CA PHE A 94 -22.13 -7.44 -11.77
C PHE A 94 -23.56 -7.36 -12.29
N LEU A 95 -24.29 -8.48 -12.28
CA LEU A 95 -25.65 -8.58 -12.80
C LEU A 95 -25.82 -7.89 -14.18
N PHE A 96 -24.92 -8.23 -15.11
CA PHE A 96 -24.87 -7.73 -16.50
C PHE A 96 -24.48 -6.26 -16.68
N ALA A 97 -24.35 -5.45 -15.62
CA ALA A 97 -23.84 -4.08 -15.70
C ALA A 97 -22.32 -4.04 -15.49
N PRO A 98 -21.59 -3.08 -16.10
CA PRO A 98 -20.20 -2.80 -15.72
C PRO A 98 -20.09 -2.50 -14.22
N ALA A 99 -19.07 -3.04 -13.57
CA ALA A 99 -18.82 -2.84 -12.15
C ALA A 99 -17.33 -2.64 -11.90
N GLU A 100 -17.01 -1.82 -10.91
CA GLU A 100 -15.67 -1.62 -10.39
C GLU A 100 -15.67 -1.88 -8.89
N ALA A 101 -14.60 -2.46 -8.39
CA ALA A 101 -14.38 -2.73 -6.99
C ALA A 101 -12.88 -2.58 -6.70
N GLY A 102 -12.52 -2.46 -5.44
CA GLY A 102 -11.11 -2.40 -5.11
C GLY A 102 -10.84 -2.31 -3.62
N GLY A 103 -9.58 -2.50 -3.30
CA GLY A 103 -9.09 -2.46 -1.94
C GLY A 103 -7.70 -1.85 -1.89
N ARG A 104 -7.33 -1.39 -0.70
CA ARG A 104 -6.04 -0.79 -0.41
C ARG A 104 -5.48 -1.40 0.86
N LEU A 105 -4.23 -1.81 0.83
CA LEU A 105 -3.49 -2.33 1.95
C LEU A 105 -2.27 -1.44 2.20
N ALA A 106 -2.25 -0.81 3.37
CA ALA A 106 -1.08 -0.08 3.84
C ALA A 106 -0.01 -1.03 4.36
N ILE A 107 1.23 -0.80 3.91
CA ILE A 107 2.44 -1.48 4.38
C ILE A 107 3.19 -0.51 5.28
N THR A 108 3.30 -0.89 6.56
CA THR A 108 3.90 -0.07 7.60
C THR A 108 5.11 -0.78 8.22
N HIS A 109 6.18 -0.04 8.46
CA HIS A 109 7.28 -0.47 9.31
C HIS A 109 7.09 0.14 10.72
N CYS A 110 6.93 -0.73 11.71
CA CYS A 110 6.82 -0.35 13.12
C CYS A 110 8.21 -0.45 13.75
N CYS A 111 8.78 0.68 14.17
CA CYS A 111 10.07 0.73 14.83
C CYS A 111 9.87 0.46 16.32
N CYS A 112 9.60 -0.80 16.68
CA CYS A 112 9.55 -1.17 18.09
C CYS A 112 10.98 -1.18 18.68
N ASP A 113 11.10 -1.05 20.00
CA ASP A 113 12.37 -1.07 20.74
C ASP A 113 13.02 -2.46 20.77
N TYR A 114 13.23 -3.05 19.60
CA TYR A 114 13.83 -4.37 19.44
C TYR A 114 15.34 -4.30 19.67
N PRO A 115 15.94 -5.34 20.28
CA PRO A 115 17.38 -5.49 20.26
C PRO A 115 17.87 -5.74 18.83
N THR A 116 19.10 -5.33 18.54
CA THR A 116 19.75 -5.64 17.27
C THR A 116 20.24 -7.10 17.25
N VAL A 117 20.12 -7.77 16.11
CA VAL A 117 20.72 -9.10 15.90
C VAL A 117 22.24 -9.02 15.84
N SER A 118 22.92 -10.10 16.23
CA SER A 118 24.39 -10.15 16.33
C SER A 118 25.11 -10.32 14.99
N ASP A 119 24.49 -10.92 13.97
CA ASP A 119 25.08 -11.13 12.64
C ASP A 119 24.10 -10.81 11.50
N VAL A 120 23.87 -9.52 11.27
CA VAL A 120 23.08 -9.04 10.12
C VAL A 120 23.70 -9.43 8.77
N SER A 121 25.02 -9.65 8.73
CA SER A 121 25.72 -10.04 7.50
C SER A 121 25.34 -11.45 7.06
N ALA A 122 25.11 -12.38 7.99
CA ALA A 122 24.54 -13.70 7.68
C ALA A 122 23.15 -13.60 7.06
N LEU A 123 22.27 -12.75 7.61
CA LEU A 123 20.93 -12.53 7.07
C LEU A 123 20.97 -11.94 5.65
N ARG A 124 21.86 -10.99 5.40
CA ARG A 124 22.10 -10.43 4.06
C ARG A 124 22.58 -11.50 3.08
N ARG A 125 23.54 -12.35 3.47
CA ARG A 125 23.99 -13.47 2.62
C ARG A 125 22.85 -14.44 2.30
N LEU A 126 21.99 -14.74 3.28
CA LEU A 126 20.83 -15.60 3.07
C LEU A 126 19.87 -14.99 2.03
N TRP A 127 19.55 -13.70 2.15
CA TRP A 127 18.76 -13.00 1.14
C TRP A 127 19.41 -13.04 -0.24
N GLU A 128 20.70 -12.70 -0.35
CA GLU A 128 21.43 -12.67 -1.62
C GLU A 128 21.41 -14.03 -2.34
N ASN A 129 21.53 -15.12 -1.59
CA ASN A 129 21.46 -16.48 -2.12
C ASN A 129 20.03 -16.88 -2.54
N ALA A 130 19.00 -16.41 -1.83
CA ALA A 130 17.61 -16.81 -2.03
C ALA A 130 16.82 -15.91 -2.99
N ARG A 131 17.24 -14.66 -3.21
CA ARG A 131 16.43 -13.63 -3.89
C ARG A 131 15.98 -14.02 -5.30
N ARG A 132 16.76 -14.82 -6.02
CA ARG A 132 16.35 -15.33 -7.34
C ARG A 132 15.13 -16.25 -7.22
N GLY A 133 15.18 -17.22 -6.31
CA GLY A 133 14.06 -18.13 -6.06
C GLY A 133 12.83 -17.38 -5.52
N TYR A 134 13.05 -16.41 -4.63
CA TYR A 134 11.98 -15.55 -4.13
C TYR A 134 11.25 -14.81 -5.26
N ARG A 135 12.01 -14.21 -6.20
CA ARG A 135 11.44 -13.51 -7.36
C ARG A 135 10.67 -14.43 -8.30
N ASN A 136 11.12 -15.68 -8.47
CA ASN A 136 10.40 -16.66 -9.28
C ASN A 136 9.05 -17.01 -8.63
N ALA A 137 9.04 -17.28 -7.32
CA ALA A 137 7.80 -17.57 -6.58
C ALA A 137 6.83 -16.37 -6.56
N TRP A 138 7.36 -15.13 -6.49
CA TRP A 138 6.55 -13.93 -6.69
C TRP A 138 5.92 -13.89 -8.08
N ALA A 139 6.70 -14.23 -9.12
CA ALA A 139 6.24 -14.14 -10.50
C ALA A 139 5.11 -15.12 -10.85
N GLU A 140 5.08 -16.26 -10.17
CA GLU A 140 3.98 -17.23 -10.27
C GLU A 140 2.63 -16.67 -9.75
N GLU A 141 2.67 -15.74 -8.80
CA GLU A 141 1.48 -15.23 -8.12
C GLU A 141 1.06 -13.83 -8.61
N PHE A 142 2.03 -12.95 -8.88
CA PHE A 142 1.79 -11.53 -9.16
C PHE A 142 2.30 -11.08 -10.54
N GLY A 143 2.89 -11.99 -11.32
CA GLY A 143 3.60 -11.66 -12.54
C GLY A 143 5.03 -11.14 -12.28
N ALA A 144 5.76 -10.88 -13.36
CA ALA A 144 7.20 -10.61 -13.32
C ALA A 144 7.60 -9.58 -12.24
N TRP A 145 8.68 -9.89 -11.50
CA TRP A 145 9.26 -8.96 -10.54
C TRP A 145 9.54 -7.60 -11.19
N PRO A 146 9.22 -6.47 -10.54
CA PRO A 146 9.42 -5.14 -11.12
C PRO A 146 10.86 -4.85 -11.54
N ARG A 147 11.03 -4.16 -12.68
CA ARG A 147 12.33 -3.82 -13.27
C ARG A 147 12.36 -2.38 -13.78
N SER A 148 13.53 -1.75 -13.71
CA SER A 148 13.85 -0.47 -14.38
C SER A 148 15.23 -0.57 -15.03
N GLY A 149 15.38 -0.08 -16.25
CA GLY A 149 16.69 -0.09 -16.94
C GLY A 149 17.28 -1.50 -17.15
N GLY A 150 16.44 -2.54 -17.17
CA GLY A 150 16.88 -3.94 -17.25
C GLY A 150 17.22 -4.57 -15.90
N ASP A 151 17.32 -3.81 -14.82
CA ASP A 151 17.63 -4.35 -13.50
C ASP A 151 16.36 -4.64 -12.70
N ASN A 152 16.39 -5.74 -11.95
CA ASN A 152 15.36 -6.03 -10.94
C ASN A 152 15.42 -5.00 -9.82
N TRP A 153 14.26 -4.50 -9.43
CA TRP A 153 14.13 -3.67 -8.24
C TRP A 153 14.67 -4.41 -7.00
N PRO A 154 15.30 -3.70 -6.05
CA PRO A 154 15.65 -4.28 -4.76
C PRO A 154 14.40 -4.79 -4.03
N GLY A 155 14.59 -5.83 -3.22
CA GLY A 155 13.58 -6.28 -2.25
C GLY A 155 13.82 -5.56 -0.95
N HIS A 156 12.90 -4.69 -0.56
CA HIS A 156 12.92 -3.95 0.70
C HIS A 156 12.37 -4.82 1.82
N HIS A 157 13.10 -4.95 2.94
CA HIS A 157 12.62 -5.67 4.11
C HIS A 157 11.66 -4.80 4.94
N ILE A 158 10.38 -5.21 5.03
CA ILE A 158 9.32 -4.44 5.72
C ILE A 158 9.61 -4.41 7.23
N HIS A 159 9.98 -5.52 7.82
CA HIS A 159 10.62 -5.60 9.13
C HIS A 159 12.12 -5.76 8.89
N ASP A 160 12.88 -4.81 9.43
CA ASP A 160 14.30 -4.64 9.15
C ASP A 160 15.14 -5.84 9.62
N LEU A 161 16.14 -6.22 8.81
CA LEU A 161 17.02 -7.36 9.12
C LEU A 161 17.80 -7.16 10.42
N LEU A 162 18.25 -5.94 10.72
CA LEU A 162 19.02 -5.67 11.93
C LEU A 162 18.16 -5.88 13.19
N HIS A 163 16.84 -5.76 13.08
CA HIS A 163 15.90 -5.86 14.19
C HIS A 163 15.05 -7.14 14.17
N GLY A 164 15.52 -8.21 13.50
CA GLY A 164 14.86 -9.52 13.52
C GLY A 164 14.01 -9.85 12.30
N GLY A 165 14.02 -8.99 11.28
CA GLY A 165 13.40 -9.23 9.98
C GLY A 165 13.84 -10.55 9.35
N HIS A 166 12.89 -11.43 9.04
CA HIS A 166 13.21 -12.66 8.33
C HIS A 166 13.58 -12.35 6.87
N PRO A 167 14.74 -12.79 6.37
CA PRO A 167 15.28 -12.34 5.08
C PRO A 167 14.46 -12.76 3.85
N THR A 168 13.64 -13.80 3.96
CA THR A 168 12.88 -14.38 2.83
C THR A 168 11.41 -14.66 3.15
N ALA A 169 10.89 -14.13 4.25
CA ALA A 169 9.46 -14.32 4.56
C ALA A 169 8.62 -13.58 3.52
N ARG A 170 7.58 -14.24 2.97
CA ARG A 170 6.75 -13.70 1.88
C ARG A 170 6.10 -12.35 2.21
N ASN A 171 5.73 -12.16 3.47
CA ASN A 171 5.14 -10.93 3.98
C ASN A 171 6.17 -9.90 4.47
N ASN A 172 7.47 -10.16 4.28
CA ASN A 172 8.54 -9.30 4.76
C ASN A 172 9.36 -8.64 3.65
N VAL A 173 9.13 -8.96 2.38
CA VAL A 173 9.90 -8.38 1.27
C VAL A 173 8.97 -7.75 0.23
N LEU A 174 9.17 -6.45 -0.01
CA LEU A 174 8.44 -5.65 -1.00
C LEU A 174 9.38 -5.21 -2.13
N PRO A 175 9.07 -5.43 -3.42
CA PRO A 175 9.82 -4.80 -4.50
C PRO A 175 9.71 -3.28 -4.38
N MET A 176 10.84 -2.57 -4.45
CA MET A 176 10.85 -1.10 -4.32
C MET A 176 11.79 -0.49 -5.36
N PRO A 177 11.42 0.61 -6.04
CA PRO A 177 12.33 1.31 -6.94
C PRO A 177 13.63 1.65 -6.22
N ARG A 178 14.77 1.65 -6.93
CA ARG A 178 16.10 1.80 -6.31
C ARG A 178 16.19 3.07 -5.48
N GLU A 179 15.72 4.18 -6.03
CA GLU A 179 15.78 5.51 -5.42
C GLU A 179 14.92 5.56 -4.15
N VAL A 180 13.74 4.92 -4.19
CA VAL A 180 12.86 4.85 -3.01
C VAL A 180 13.43 3.91 -1.94
N HIS A 181 14.05 2.80 -2.35
CA HIS A 181 14.70 1.86 -1.45
C HIS A 181 15.88 2.51 -0.71
N GLU A 182 16.65 3.36 -1.38
CA GLU A 182 17.72 4.14 -0.75
C GLU A 182 17.17 5.10 0.32
N VAL A 183 16.07 5.81 0.03
CA VAL A 183 15.40 6.68 1.00
C VAL A 183 14.86 5.88 2.19
N ALA A 184 14.23 4.72 1.95
CA ALA A 184 13.71 3.86 3.01
C ALA A 184 14.83 3.32 3.93
N ASN A 185 15.98 2.95 3.37
CA ASN A 185 17.13 2.49 4.14
C ASN A 185 17.72 3.57 5.05
N GLN A 186 17.62 4.85 4.67
CA GLN A 186 18.02 5.97 5.52
C GLN A 186 16.98 6.28 6.60
N ALA A 187 15.69 6.04 6.31
CA ALA A 187 14.60 6.30 7.25
C ALA A 187 14.59 5.33 8.45
N TYR A 188 14.96 4.06 8.25
CA TYR A 188 14.90 3.05 9.31
C TYR A 188 15.76 3.40 10.54
N PRO A 189 17.08 3.69 10.41
CA PRO A 189 17.89 4.09 11.56
C PRO A 189 17.34 5.30 12.29
N GLN A 190 16.83 6.31 11.55
CA GLN A 190 16.21 7.50 12.14
C GLN A 190 14.96 7.16 12.95
N CYS A 191 14.15 6.23 12.45
CA CYS A 191 12.93 5.81 13.10
C CYS A 191 13.22 5.03 14.40
N TYR A 192 14.20 4.13 14.37
CA TYR A 192 14.66 3.44 15.58
C TYR A 192 15.35 4.39 16.58
N SER A 193 15.99 5.47 16.10
CA SER A 193 16.57 6.51 16.98
C SER A 193 15.54 7.49 17.55
N GLY A 194 14.26 7.33 17.24
CA GLY A 194 13.18 8.20 17.75
C GLY A 194 13.13 9.58 17.10
N ASP A 195 13.60 9.72 15.86
CA ASP A 195 13.52 10.98 15.11
C ASP A 195 12.07 11.49 15.04
N SER A 196 11.89 12.78 15.31
CA SER A 196 10.58 13.46 15.33
C SER A 196 9.74 13.23 14.07
N ARG A 197 10.37 13.08 12.90
CA ARG A 197 9.66 12.80 11.64
C ARG A 197 8.86 11.51 11.70
N TRP A 198 9.41 10.48 12.35
CA TRP A 198 8.84 9.15 12.40
C TRP A 198 8.08 8.87 13.70
N SER A 199 8.23 9.72 14.70
CA SER A 199 7.46 9.69 15.95
C SER A 199 6.26 10.67 15.97
N THR A 200 6.09 11.48 14.93
CA THR A 200 4.92 12.36 14.75
C THR A 200 3.85 11.70 13.90
N ILE A 201 2.59 11.78 14.33
CA ILE A 201 1.43 11.30 13.57
C ILE A 201 1.30 12.11 12.27
N GLY A 202 1.26 11.40 11.14
CA GLY A 202 1.04 11.95 9.82
C GLY A 202 -0.45 12.11 9.46
N VAL A 203 -0.68 12.55 8.23
CA VAL A 203 -2.04 12.70 7.66
C VAL A 203 -2.65 11.36 7.26
N ASP A 204 -3.98 11.30 7.19
CA ASP A 204 -4.70 10.06 6.84
C ASP A 204 -4.49 9.63 5.38
N ARG A 205 -4.28 10.58 4.47
CA ARG A 205 -4.02 10.32 3.04
C ARG A 205 -2.80 11.13 2.58
N PRO A 206 -1.60 10.53 2.57
CA PRO A 206 -0.36 11.25 2.32
C PRO A 206 -0.07 11.47 0.84
N TYR A 207 -0.94 11.01 -0.06
CA TYR A 207 -0.82 11.26 -1.50
C TYR A 207 -2.15 11.13 -2.25
N ALA A 208 -2.21 11.66 -3.47
CA ALA A 208 -3.33 11.51 -4.41
C ALA A 208 -3.03 10.42 -5.46
N ASP A 209 -4.04 9.62 -5.84
CA ASP A 209 -3.94 8.51 -6.81
C ASP A 209 -4.73 8.71 -8.10
#